data_AF-A0A4U9HHT2-F1
#
_entry.id   AF-A0A4U9HHT2-F1
#
_cell.length_a   1.000
_cell.length_b   1.000
_cell.length_c   1.000
_cell.angle_alpha   90.00
_cell.angle_beta   90.00
_cell.angle_gamma   90.00
#
_symmetry.space_group_name_H-M   'P 1'
#
loop_
_entity.id
_entity.type
_entity.pdbx_description
1 polymer ?
#
loop_
_entity_poly.entity_id
_entity_poly.type
_entity_poly.pdbx_seq_one_letter_code
_entity_poly.pdbx_strand_id
1 'polypeptide(L)'
;MIYAAYANASLYALRSASHKLLNYAQNAREYLDFRYQGLTVAFDELQHNITRLEDDMALLHSRQASVSDEVRHEVSQALSATDLFFAAQQSEIKRAIGHVFDPDNMLDLAGFDPHKQRADAAATPGQLVLEDEGQAQILLSKIRSACELIMLDAQAKIGRELALRFDQLESTLARALNDAMRRLKRALKRS
;
A
#
# COMPACT_ATOMS: atom_id res chain seq x y z
N MET A 1 -11.12 67.34 77.55
CA MET A 1 -12.27 66.67 76.88
C MET A 1 -12.03 66.46 75.39
N ILE A 2 -11.78 67.51 74.59
CA ILE A 2 -11.64 67.42 73.12
C ILE A 2 -10.42 66.58 72.66
N TYR A 3 -9.25 66.72 73.31
CA TYR A 3 -8.03 65.98 72.93
C TYR A 3 -8.16 64.47 73.15
N ALA A 4 -8.82 64.05 74.23
CA ALA A 4 -9.08 62.63 74.53
C ALA A 4 -10.12 62.02 73.59
N ALA A 5 -11.14 62.80 73.19
CA ALA A 5 -12.12 62.38 72.19
C ALA A 5 -11.49 62.23 70.79
N TYR A 6 -10.62 63.15 70.40
CA TYR A 6 -9.88 63.07 69.13
C TYR A 6 -8.92 61.87 69.10
N ALA A 7 -8.13 61.67 70.15
CA ALA A 7 -7.22 60.53 70.26
C ALA A 7 -7.96 59.18 70.20
N ASN A 8 -9.12 59.07 70.85
CA ASN A 8 -9.97 57.89 70.75
C ASN A 8 -10.53 57.70 69.33
N ALA A 9 -11.06 58.74 68.69
CA ALA A 9 -11.58 58.66 67.34
C ALA A 9 -10.51 58.23 66.32
N SER A 10 -9.28 58.76 66.45
CA SER A 10 -8.13 58.35 65.63
C SER A 10 -7.72 56.89 65.89
N LEU A 11 -7.72 56.43 67.14
CA LEU A 11 -7.47 55.03 67.49
C LEU A 11 -8.53 54.09 66.91
N TYR A 12 -9.81 54.46 66.96
CA TYR A 12 -10.89 53.69 66.34
C TYR A 12 -10.77 53.65 64.83
N ALA A 13 -10.45 54.77 64.18
CA ALA A 13 -10.22 54.83 62.74
C ALA A 13 -9.03 53.97 62.32
N LEU A 14 -7.93 54.02 63.08
CA LEU A 14 -6.75 53.19 62.84
C LEU A 14 -7.09 51.70 62.98
N ARG A 15 -7.77 51.32 64.07
CA ARG A 15 -8.18 49.93 64.31
C ARG A 15 -9.11 49.41 63.20
N SER A 16 -10.04 50.24 62.73
CA SER A 16 -10.93 49.92 61.61
C SER A 16 -10.16 49.76 60.30
N ALA A 17 -9.21 50.66 60.00
CA ALA A 17 -8.36 50.56 58.82
C ALA A 17 -7.48 49.31 58.85
N SER A 18 -6.85 48.99 59.98
CA SER A 18 -6.07 47.76 60.17
C SER A 18 -6.91 46.51 59.99
N HIS A 19 -8.14 46.49 60.53
CA HIS A 19 -9.05 45.36 60.35
C HIS A 19 -9.45 45.17 58.89
N LYS A 20 -9.73 46.26 58.15
CA LYS A 20 -10.00 46.17 56.71
C LYS A 20 -8.80 45.64 55.95
N LEU A 21 -7.59 46.13 56.23
CA LEU A 21 -6.37 45.65 55.58
C LEU A 21 -6.11 44.16 55.86
N LEU A 22 -6.33 43.72 57.09
CA LEU A 22 -6.16 42.31 57.46
C LEU A 22 -7.19 41.43 56.74
N ASN A 23 -8.44 41.87 56.66
CA ASN A 23 -9.48 41.19 55.85
C ASN A 23 -9.11 41.16 54.35
N TYR A 24 -8.62 42.27 53.78
CA TYR A 24 -8.19 42.29 52.37
C TYR A 24 -7.03 41.33 52.12
N ALA A 25 -6.02 41.31 53.01
CA ALA A 25 -4.89 40.41 52.90
C ALA A 25 -5.32 38.94 53.01
N GLN A 26 -6.27 38.63 53.91
CA GLN A 26 -6.83 37.29 54.04
C GLN A 26 -7.60 36.87 52.78
N ASN A 27 -8.49 37.72 52.27
CA ASN A 27 -9.26 37.44 51.06
C ASN A 27 -8.36 37.27 49.83
N ALA A 28 -7.30 38.09 49.71
CA ALA A 28 -6.33 37.97 48.62
C ALA A 28 -5.57 36.64 48.70
N ARG A 29 -5.20 36.20 49.91
CA ARG A 29 -4.56 34.89 50.11
C ARG A 29 -5.49 33.74 49.71
N GLU A 30 -6.74 33.76 50.14
CA GLU A 30 -7.73 32.75 49.80
C GLU A 30 -7.97 32.69 48.28
N TYR A 31 -8.05 33.85 47.62
CA TYR A 31 -8.15 33.92 46.16
C TYR A 31 -6.94 33.31 45.44
N LEU A 32 -5.72 33.65 45.89
CA LEU A 32 -4.49 33.11 45.29
C LEU A 32 -4.34 31.61 45.51
N ASP A 33 -4.74 31.11 46.69
CA ASP A 33 -4.73 29.66 46.98
C ASP A 33 -5.71 28.91 46.07
N PHE A 34 -6.94 29.42 45.91
CA PHE A 34 -7.90 28.87 44.96
C PHE A 34 -7.37 28.85 43.52
N ARG A 35 -6.71 29.95 43.09
CA ARG A 35 -6.10 30.04 41.76
C ARG A 35 -4.96 29.05 41.57
N TYR A 36 -4.12 28.87 42.59
CA TYR A 36 -3.03 27.91 42.57
C TYR A 36 -3.54 26.47 42.46
N GLN A 37 -4.57 26.11 43.22
CA GLN A 37 -5.23 24.80 43.11
C GLN A 37 -5.83 24.59 41.72
N GLY A 38 -6.54 25.58 41.18
CA GLY A 38 -7.08 25.51 39.83
C GLY A 38 -6.00 25.34 38.75
N LEU A 39 -4.86 26.02 38.89
CA LEU A 39 -3.72 25.86 37.99
C LEU A 39 -3.08 24.47 38.11
N THR A 40 -3.01 23.92 39.32
CA THR A 40 -2.47 22.57 39.57
C THR A 40 -3.32 21.51 38.88
N VAL A 41 -4.65 21.59 39.00
CA VAL A 41 -5.57 20.67 38.30
C VAL A 41 -5.40 20.77 36.78
N ALA A 42 -5.33 21.98 36.24
CA ALA A 42 -5.13 22.19 34.80
C ALA A 42 -3.76 21.66 34.33
N PHE A 43 -2.72 21.79 35.18
CA PHE A 43 -1.40 21.25 34.90
C PHE A 43 -1.41 19.72 34.85
N ASP A 44 -2.03 19.06 35.83
CA ASP A 44 -2.15 17.60 35.87
C ASP A 44 -2.91 17.07 34.65
N GLU A 45 -3.97 17.77 34.24
CA GLU A 45 -4.75 17.44 33.04
C GLU A 45 -3.93 17.60 31.75
N LEU A 46 -3.14 18.67 31.64
CA LEU A 46 -2.22 18.86 30.52
C LEU A 46 -1.14 17.78 30.47
N GLN A 47 -0.57 17.41 31.62
CA GLN A 47 0.43 16.35 31.69
C GLN A 47 -0.15 15.00 31.25
N HIS A 48 -1.37 14.68 31.69
CA HIS A 48 -2.08 13.48 31.25
C HIS A 48 -2.32 13.49 29.74
N ASN A 49 -2.76 14.63 29.19
CA ASN A 49 -2.97 14.78 27.75
C ASN A 49 -1.67 14.62 26.95
N ILE A 50 -0.54 15.16 27.43
CA ILE A 50 0.76 15.01 26.78
C ILE A 50 1.17 13.54 26.73
N THR A 51 1.11 12.83 27.86
CA THR A 51 1.48 11.40 27.92
C THR A 51 0.62 10.57 26.97
N ARG A 52 -0.69 10.85 26.94
CA ARG A 52 -1.62 10.17 26.03
C ARG A 52 -1.30 10.44 24.56
N LEU A 53 -0.97 11.69 24.19
CA LEU A 53 -0.58 12.03 22.83
C LEU A 53 0.72 11.32 22.42
N GLU A 54 1.68 11.19 23.35
CA GLU A 54 2.91 10.44 23.12
C GLU A 54 2.63 8.95 22.84
N ASP A 55 1.73 8.33 23.60
CA ASP A 55 1.29 6.94 23.37
C ASP A 55 0.59 6.78 22.01
N ASP A 56 -0.30 7.71 21.65
CA ASP A 56 -0.99 7.72 20.36
C ASP A 56 0.00 7.87 19.19
N MET A 57 1.01 8.73 19.33
CA MET A 57 2.09 8.89 18.35
C MET A 57 2.92 7.60 18.19
N ALA A 58 3.28 6.95 19.29
CA ALA A 58 4.02 5.68 19.24
C ALA A 58 3.21 4.57 18.55
N LEU A 59 1.91 4.49 18.85
CA LEU A 59 0.99 3.55 18.19
C LEU A 59 0.89 3.84 16.69
N LEU A 60 0.72 5.10 16.29
CA LEU A 60 0.67 5.51 14.88
C LEU A 60 1.94 5.12 14.13
N HIS A 61 3.11 5.39 14.70
CA HIS A 61 4.39 5.02 14.10
C HIS A 61 4.53 3.51 13.89
N SER A 62 4.19 2.70 14.90
CA SER A 62 4.22 1.24 14.80
C SER A 62 3.27 0.73 13.70
N ARG A 63 2.08 1.32 13.60
CA ARG A 63 1.11 0.96 12.56
C ARG A 63 1.58 1.35 11.16
N GLN A 64 2.17 2.53 11.01
CA GLN A 64 2.72 2.98 9.75
C GLN A 64 3.83 2.04 9.26
N ALA A 65 4.75 1.64 10.15
CA ALA A 65 5.80 0.69 9.82
C ALA A 65 5.20 -0.66 9.34
N SER A 66 4.26 -1.20 10.10
CA SER A 66 3.59 -2.46 9.73
C SER A 66 2.88 -2.40 8.38
N VAL A 67 2.17 -1.31 8.08
CA VAL A 67 1.49 -1.14 6.78
C VAL A 67 2.53 -1.00 5.65
N SER A 68 3.62 -0.26 5.89
CA SER A 68 4.69 -0.11 4.90
C SER A 68 5.34 -1.46 4.57
N ASP A 69 5.59 -2.29 5.58
CA ASP A 69 6.16 -3.62 5.39
C ASP A 69 5.21 -4.55 4.63
N GLU A 70 3.91 -4.51 4.96
CA GLU A 70 2.87 -5.28 4.28
C GLU A 70 2.75 -4.86 2.80
N VAL A 71 2.67 -3.55 2.53
CA VAL A 71 2.66 -3.01 1.16
C VAL A 71 3.89 -3.47 0.37
N ARG A 72 5.08 -3.38 0.97
CA ARG A 72 6.33 -3.80 0.32
C ARG A 72 6.33 -5.29 0.04
N HIS A 73 5.84 -6.11 0.97
CA HIS A 73 5.75 -7.55 0.81
C HIS A 73 4.80 -7.93 -0.33
N GLU A 74 3.59 -7.39 -0.33
CA GLU A 74 2.57 -7.66 -1.36
C GLU A 74 3.05 -7.25 -2.76
N VAL A 75 3.64 -6.07 -2.89
CA VAL A 75 4.22 -5.62 -4.17
C VAL A 75 5.35 -6.54 -4.62
N SER A 76 6.26 -6.93 -3.71
CA SER A 76 7.35 -7.84 -4.05
C SER A 76 6.85 -9.22 -4.47
N GLN A 77 5.81 -9.72 -3.83
CA GLN A 77 5.22 -11.01 -4.15
C GLN A 77 4.50 -10.97 -5.50
N ALA A 78 3.74 -9.90 -5.78
CA ALA A 78 3.07 -9.70 -7.07
C ALA A 78 4.08 -9.62 -8.23
N LEU A 79 5.18 -8.88 -8.04
CA LEU A 79 6.26 -8.80 -9.03
C LEU A 79 6.91 -10.16 -9.26
N SER A 80 7.29 -10.88 -8.20
CA SER A 80 7.90 -12.20 -8.33
C SER A 80 6.99 -13.22 -9.02
N ALA A 81 5.68 -13.20 -8.72
CA ALA A 81 4.71 -14.06 -9.39
C ALA A 81 4.58 -13.71 -10.89
N THR A 82 4.62 -12.42 -11.21
CA THR A 82 4.58 -11.92 -12.60
C THR A 82 5.83 -12.34 -13.37
N ASP A 83 7.01 -12.24 -12.77
CA ASP A 83 8.28 -12.68 -13.38
C ASP A 83 8.28 -14.18 -13.68
N LEU A 84 7.81 -15.00 -12.73
CA LEU A 84 7.67 -16.45 -12.92
C LEU A 84 6.71 -16.78 -14.07
N PHE A 85 5.57 -16.08 -14.13
CA PHE A 85 4.61 -16.25 -15.22
C PHE A 85 5.20 -15.84 -16.57
N PHE A 86 5.93 -14.71 -16.63
CA PHE A 86 6.57 -14.27 -17.87
C PHE A 86 7.65 -15.24 -18.34
N ALA A 87 8.45 -15.80 -17.43
CA ALA A 87 9.42 -16.82 -17.78
C ALA A 87 8.73 -18.07 -18.34
N ALA A 88 7.63 -18.50 -17.73
CA ALA A 88 6.83 -19.62 -18.22
C ALA A 88 6.24 -19.33 -19.62
N GLN A 89 5.61 -18.17 -19.82
CA GLN A 89 5.05 -17.76 -21.11
C GLN A 89 6.13 -17.64 -22.18
N GLN A 90 7.29 -17.07 -21.87
CA GLN A 90 8.40 -16.99 -22.81
C GLN A 90 8.87 -18.37 -23.26
N SER A 91 8.93 -19.34 -22.34
CA SER A 91 9.27 -20.73 -22.67
C SER A 91 8.19 -21.40 -23.52
N GLU A 92 6.91 -21.14 -23.23
CA GLU A 92 5.76 -21.67 -23.95
C GLU A 92 5.73 -21.14 -25.40
N ILE A 93 5.93 -19.83 -25.59
CA ILE A 93 6.01 -19.19 -26.90
C ILE A 93 7.16 -19.77 -27.71
N LYS A 94 8.37 -19.87 -27.13
CA LYS A 94 9.54 -20.44 -27.82
C LYS A 94 9.28 -21.88 -28.26
N ARG A 95 8.66 -22.69 -27.41
CA ARG A 95 8.30 -24.08 -27.73
C ARG A 95 7.22 -24.15 -28.80
N ALA A 96 6.18 -23.34 -28.71
CA ALA A 96 5.08 -23.30 -29.68
C ALA A 96 5.57 -22.85 -31.06
N ILE A 97 6.41 -21.82 -31.12
CA ILE A 97 7.07 -21.39 -32.36
C ILE A 97 7.98 -22.51 -32.88
N GLY A 98 8.80 -23.12 -32.02
CA GLY A 98 9.65 -24.26 -32.40
C GLY A 98 8.87 -25.37 -33.09
N HIS A 99 7.71 -25.74 -32.54
CA HIS A 99 6.81 -26.73 -33.14
C HIS A 99 6.30 -26.32 -34.52
N VAL A 100 6.10 -25.03 -34.81
CA VAL A 100 5.75 -24.56 -36.17
C VAL A 100 6.85 -24.87 -37.18
N PHE A 101 8.11 -24.85 -36.74
CA PHE A 101 9.28 -25.12 -37.57
C PHE A 101 9.74 -26.58 -37.53
N ASP A 102 9.06 -27.47 -36.79
CA ASP A 102 9.39 -28.89 -36.80
C ASP A 102 9.09 -29.51 -38.18
N PRO A 103 9.97 -30.39 -38.70
CA PRO A 103 9.83 -30.94 -40.05
C PRO A 103 8.47 -31.61 -40.30
N ASP A 104 7.97 -32.37 -39.31
CA ASP A 104 6.69 -33.07 -39.39
C ASP A 104 5.52 -32.09 -39.51
N ASN A 105 5.55 -31.00 -38.72
CA ASN A 105 4.51 -29.99 -38.78
C ASN A 105 4.62 -29.13 -40.06
N MET A 106 5.84 -28.83 -40.53
CA MET A 106 6.05 -28.15 -41.81
C MET A 106 5.52 -28.97 -43.00
N LEU A 107 5.66 -30.30 -42.96
CA LEU A 107 5.09 -31.22 -43.97
C LEU A 107 3.55 -31.22 -43.93
N ASP A 108 2.95 -31.24 -42.73
CA ASP A 108 1.50 -31.11 -42.54
C ASP A 108 0.98 -29.75 -43.04
N LEU A 109 1.68 -28.66 -42.71
CA LEU A 109 1.35 -27.30 -43.15
C LEU A 109 1.45 -27.13 -44.67
N ALA A 110 2.41 -27.80 -45.31
CA ALA A 110 2.58 -27.81 -46.76
C ALA A 110 1.48 -28.61 -47.48
N GLY A 111 0.75 -29.49 -46.77
CA GLY A 111 -0.27 -30.35 -47.35
C GLY A 111 0.30 -31.53 -48.14
N PHE A 112 1.53 -31.97 -47.83
CA PHE A 112 2.11 -33.15 -48.46
C PHE A 112 1.53 -34.43 -47.86
N ASP A 113 0.99 -35.30 -48.71
CA ASP A 113 0.62 -36.67 -48.33
C ASP A 113 1.89 -37.46 -47.99
N PRO A 114 2.03 -38.05 -46.78
CA PRO A 114 3.20 -38.84 -46.39
C PRO A 114 3.43 -40.07 -47.28
N HIS A 115 2.45 -40.44 -48.11
CA HIS A 115 2.55 -41.54 -49.06
C HIS A 115 3.22 -41.21 -50.41
N LYS A 116 3.40 -39.93 -50.77
CA LYS A 116 4.04 -39.56 -52.07
C LYS A 116 5.57 -39.44 -52.01
N GLN A 117 6.14 -39.24 -50.82
CA GLN A 117 7.58 -38.96 -50.68
C GLN A 117 8.46 -40.22 -50.53
N ARG A 118 7.86 -41.41 -50.35
CA ARG A 118 8.63 -42.67 -50.26
C ARG A 118 9.24 -43.10 -51.60
N ALA A 119 8.93 -42.41 -52.70
CA ALA A 119 9.50 -42.66 -54.03
C ALA A 119 10.83 -41.91 -54.28
N ASP A 120 11.08 -40.77 -53.64
CA ASP A 120 12.32 -39.98 -53.81
C ASP A 120 13.20 -40.06 -52.56
N ALA A 121 13.72 -41.26 -52.31
CA ALA A 121 14.65 -41.57 -51.23
C ALA A 121 16.08 -41.05 -51.53
N ALA A 122 16.22 -39.74 -51.76
CA ALA A 122 17.51 -39.05 -51.83
C ALA A 122 17.51 -37.63 -51.22
N ALA A 123 16.47 -37.25 -50.48
CA ALA A 123 16.43 -35.98 -49.78
C ALA A 123 17.12 -36.07 -48.41
N THR A 124 18.14 -35.25 -48.23
CA THR A 124 18.87 -34.99 -46.97
C THR A 124 17.89 -34.74 -45.80
N PRO A 125 18.14 -35.27 -44.58
CA PRO A 125 17.26 -35.01 -43.45
C PRO A 125 17.22 -33.51 -43.16
N GLY A 126 16.05 -32.88 -43.27
CA GLY A 126 15.83 -31.46 -42.99
C GLY A 126 15.68 -30.55 -44.23
N GLN A 127 15.68 -31.10 -45.45
CA GLN A 127 15.45 -30.31 -46.66
C GLN A 127 14.01 -30.50 -47.16
N LEU A 128 13.14 -29.51 -46.95
CA LEU A 128 11.84 -29.43 -47.63
C LEU A 128 12.09 -29.07 -49.11
N VAL A 129 11.87 -30.03 -50.00
CA VAL A 129 11.88 -29.79 -51.45
C VAL A 129 10.46 -29.43 -51.88
N LEU A 130 10.28 -28.17 -52.27
CA LEU A 130 9.01 -27.66 -52.80
C LEU A 130 9.05 -27.67 -54.32
N GLU A 131 7.92 -27.97 -54.96
CA GLU A 131 7.85 -28.14 -56.42
C GLU A 131 7.76 -26.80 -57.17
N ASP A 132 7.28 -25.73 -56.50
CA ASP A 132 7.06 -24.40 -57.10
C ASP A 132 7.23 -23.26 -56.08
N GLU A 133 7.64 -22.08 -56.55
CA GLU A 133 7.77 -20.84 -55.75
C GLU A 133 6.43 -20.43 -55.11
N GLY A 134 5.31 -20.70 -55.79
CA GLY A 134 3.97 -20.49 -55.25
C GLY A 134 3.67 -21.34 -54.01
N GLN A 135 4.15 -22.58 -53.96
CA GLN A 135 4.00 -23.45 -52.77
C GLN A 135 4.84 -22.94 -51.60
N ALA A 136 6.04 -22.42 -51.87
CA ALA A 136 6.89 -21.78 -50.87
C ALA A 136 6.22 -20.55 -50.26
N GLN A 137 5.59 -19.72 -51.09
CA GLN A 137 4.91 -18.53 -50.63
C GLN A 137 3.67 -18.85 -49.77
N ILE A 138 2.91 -19.88 -50.14
CA ILE A 138 1.78 -20.38 -49.34
C ILE A 138 2.27 -20.93 -47.99
N LEU A 139 3.30 -21.78 -47.98
CA LEU A 139 3.89 -22.30 -46.74
C LEU A 139 4.34 -21.17 -45.80
N LEU A 140 5.09 -20.19 -46.32
CA LEU A 140 5.55 -19.03 -45.54
C LEU A 140 4.39 -18.22 -44.98
N SER A 141 3.32 -18.01 -45.76
CA SER A 141 2.12 -17.32 -45.27
C SER A 141 1.42 -18.08 -44.14
N LYS A 142 1.38 -19.42 -44.21
CA LYS A 142 0.79 -20.27 -43.17
C LYS A 142 1.65 -20.28 -41.90
N ILE A 143 2.97 -20.39 -42.03
CA ILE A 143 3.91 -20.28 -40.90
C ILE A 143 3.76 -18.92 -40.22
N ARG A 144 3.73 -17.84 -41.03
CA ARG A 144 3.51 -16.49 -40.52
C ARG A 144 2.19 -16.39 -39.75
N SER A 145 1.09 -16.89 -40.32
CA SER A 145 -0.22 -16.87 -39.67
C SER A 145 -0.24 -17.69 -38.37
N ALA A 146 0.41 -18.86 -38.33
CA ALA A 146 0.53 -19.67 -37.13
C ALA A 146 1.32 -18.94 -36.03
N CYS A 147 2.46 -18.31 -36.37
CA CYS A 147 3.23 -17.49 -35.45
C CYS A 147 2.43 -16.27 -34.95
N GLU A 148 1.68 -15.60 -35.82
CA GLU A 148 0.80 -14.49 -35.45
C GLU A 148 -0.26 -14.94 -34.44
N LEU A 149 -0.89 -16.11 -34.64
CA LEU A 149 -1.86 -16.67 -33.70
C LEU A 149 -1.24 -17.01 -32.33
N ILE A 150 -0.05 -17.61 -32.31
CA ILE A 150 0.67 -17.91 -31.06
C ILE A 150 0.98 -16.62 -30.29
N MET A 151 1.45 -15.59 -30.99
CA MET A 151 1.75 -14.29 -30.39
C MET A 151 0.49 -13.59 -29.85
N LEU A 152 -0.62 -13.64 -30.58
CA LEU A 152 -1.90 -13.07 -30.14
C LEU A 152 -2.46 -13.80 -28.90
N ASP A 153 -2.39 -15.13 -28.86
CA ASP A 153 -2.80 -15.91 -27.69
C ASP A 153 -1.92 -15.60 -26.47
N ALA A 154 -0.60 -15.54 -26.65
CA ALA A 154 0.33 -15.17 -25.60
C ALA A 154 0.06 -13.75 -25.07
N GLN A 155 -0.18 -12.78 -25.95
CA GLN A 155 -0.54 -11.42 -25.56
C GLN A 155 -1.85 -11.38 -24.76
N ALA A 156 -2.85 -12.15 -25.17
CA ALA A 156 -4.13 -12.25 -24.44
C ALA A 156 -3.96 -12.93 -23.07
N LYS A 157 -3.11 -13.96 -22.95
CA LYS A 157 -2.77 -14.60 -21.67
C LYS A 157 -2.05 -13.63 -20.74
N ILE A 158 -1.04 -12.93 -21.24
CA ILE A 158 -0.29 -11.90 -20.49
C ILE A 158 -1.22 -10.79 -20.01
N GLY A 159 -2.07 -10.26 -20.88
CA GLY A 159 -3.00 -9.18 -20.51
C GLY A 159 -3.97 -9.59 -19.40
N ARG A 160 -4.50 -10.82 -19.47
CA ARG A 160 -5.38 -11.37 -18.43
C ARG A 160 -4.67 -11.58 -17.10
N GLU A 161 -3.46 -12.14 -17.12
CA GLU A 161 -2.69 -12.36 -15.89
C GLU A 161 -2.32 -11.03 -15.23
N LEU A 162 -1.85 -10.04 -16.00
CA LEU A 162 -1.53 -8.72 -15.47
C LEU A 162 -2.75 -8.05 -14.83
N ALA A 163 -3.91 -8.08 -15.50
CA ALA A 163 -5.14 -7.54 -14.94
C ALA A 163 -5.50 -8.22 -13.60
N LEU A 164 -5.46 -9.57 -13.56
CA LEU A 164 -5.72 -10.33 -12.34
C LEU A 164 -4.77 -9.94 -11.20
N ARG A 165 -3.47 -9.79 -11.49
CA ARG A 165 -2.46 -9.42 -10.49
C ARG A 165 -2.66 -8.00 -9.97
N PHE A 166 -3.00 -7.05 -10.85
CA PHE A 166 -3.31 -5.68 -10.44
C PHE A 166 -4.56 -5.63 -9.57
N ASP A 167 -5.63 -6.34 -9.94
CA ASP A 167 -6.87 -6.41 -9.14
C ASP A 167 -6.61 -7.03 -7.77
N GLN A 168 -5.83 -8.11 -7.71
CA GLN A 168 -5.44 -8.75 -6.45
C GLN A 168 -4.64 -7.81 -5.55
N LEU A 169 -3.63 -7.14 -6.12
CA LEU A 169 -2.80 -6.17 -5.41
C LEU A 169 -3.64 -5.01 -4.89
N GLU A 170 -4.50 -4.42 -5.73
CA GLU A 170 -5.40 -3.33 -5.33
C GLU A 170 -6.32 -3.77 -4.19
N SER A 171 -6.96 -4.93 -4.29
CA SER A 171 -7.87 -5.43 -3.26
C SER A 171 -7.16 -5.67 -1.92
N THR A 172 -5.93 -6.19 -1.96
CA THR A 172 -5.16 -6.54 -0.77
C THR A 172 -4.63 -5.28 -0.09
N LEU A 173 -4.10 -4.33 -0.87
CA LEU A 173 -3.65 -3.03 -0.37
C LEU A 173 -4.82 -2.21 0.19
N ALA A 174 -5.96 -2.18 -0.50
CA ALA A 174 -7.15 -1.49 -0.02
C ALA A 174 -7.67 -2.11 1.29
N ARG A 175 -7.58 -3.43 1.44
CA ARG A 175 -7.94 -4.13 2.68
C ARG A 175 -6.96 -3.81 3.81
N ALA A 176 -5.66 -3.93 3.58
CA ALA A 176 -4.61 -3.63 4.56
C ALA A 176 -4.75 -2.17 5.07
N LEU A 177 -4.94 -1.22 4.16
CA LEU A 177 -5.15 0.18 4.50
C LEU A 177 -6.44 0.39 5.31
N ASN A 178 -7.55 -0.22 4.89
CA ASN A 178 -8.82 -0.10 5.61
C ASN A 178 -8.76 -0.71 7.01
N ASP A 179 -8.09 -1.85 7.17
CA ASP A 179 -7.93 -2.49 8.47
C ASP A 179 -7.02 -1.67 9.39
N ALA A 180 -5.93 -1.10 8.86
CA ALA A 180 -5.09 -0.16 9.58
C ALA A 180 -5.89 1.07 10.04
N MET A 181 -6.65 1.69 9.13
CA MET A 181 -7.51 2.85 9.46
C MET A 181 -8.59 2.50 10.49
N ARG A 182 -9.25 1.33 10.39
CA ARG A 182 -10.25 0.89 11.36
C ARG A 182 -9.64 0.63 12.74
N ARG A 183 -8.41 0.12 12.80
CA ARG A 183 -7.69 -0.09 14.06
C ARG A 183 -7.29 1.24 14.70
N LEU A 184 -6.81 2.20 13.91
CA LEU A 184 -6.53 3.56 14.38
C LEU A 184 -7.78 4.27 14.89
N LYS A 185 -8.88 4.24 14.12
CA LYS A 185 -10.16 4.81 14.56
C LYS A 185 -10.69 4.19 15.86
N ARG A 186 -10.41 2.90 16.11
CA ARG A 186 -10.80 2.23 17.35
C ARG A 186 -9.90 2.58 18.53
N ALA A 187 -8.60 2.75 18.30
CA ALA A 187 -7.68 3.21 19.32
C ALA A 187 -8.03 4.65 19.76
N LEU A 188 -8.20 5.56 18.79
CA LEU A 188 -8.56 6.97 19.01
C LEU A 188 -9.97 7.18 19.61
N LYS A 189 -10.89 6.21 19.48
CA LYS A 189 -12.22 6.27 20.11
C LYS A 189 -12.24 5.74 21.54
N ARG A 190 -11.23 4.96 21.93
CA ARG A 190 -11.11 4.38 23.28
C ARG A 190 -10.27 5.25 24.21
N SER A 191 -9.52 6.18 23.63
CA SER A 191 -8.81 7.28 24.27
C SER A 191 -9.76 8.46 24.50
#